data_AF-A0A0D8JXE0-F1
#
_entry.id   AF-A0A0D8JXE0-F1
#
_cell.length_a   1.000
_cell.length_b   1.000
_cell.length_c   1.000
_cell.angle_alpha   90.00
_cell.angle_beta   90.00
_cell.angle_gamma   90.00
#
_symmetry.space_group_name_H-M   'P 1'
#
loop_
_entity.id
_entity.type
_entity.pdbx_description
1 polymer ?
#
loop_
_entity_poly.entity_id
_entity_poly.type
_entity_poly.pdbx_seq_one_letter_code
_entity_poly.pdbx_strand_id
1 'polypeptide(L)'
;MSETPTYSSAVLVDNHHEWKVNKILNNKACYCKRYYLVKWKEFSIEKLMWESEKNLKNTQETLKNYLKKRQNYKKTNKSTYRKKDKYKQDLEVADMFDITTDRTIMENTITEKDITDKKV
;
A
#
# COMPACT_ATOMS: atom_id res chain seq x y z
N MET A 1 -30.36 39.47 -15.46
CA MET A 1 -30.76 38.12 -15.86
C MET A 1 -29.67 37.18 -15.37
N SER A 2 -29.90 36.52 -14.24
CA SER A 2 -28.97 35.55 -13.67
C SER A 2 -29.00 34.27 -14.51
N GLU A 3 -27.96 34.04 -15.29
CA GLU A 3 -27.75 32.77 -15.98
C GLU A 3 -27.61 31.66 -14.92
N THR A 4 -28.70 30.94 -14.67
CA THR A 4 -28.61 29.67 -13.93
C THR A 4 -27.75 28.73 -14.77
N PRO A 5 -26.66 28.15 -14.24
CA PRO A 5 -25.85 27.22 -14.99
C PRO A 5 -26.73 26.06 -15.45
N THR A 6 -26.98 26.00 -16.75
CA THR A 6 -27.89 25.04 -17.36
C THR A 6 -27.28 23.65 -17.20
N TYR A 7 -27.82 22.84 -16.29
CA TYR A 7 -27.49 21.42 -16.08
C TYR A 7 -28.03 20.55 -17.24
N SER A 8 -27.76 20.97 -18.48
CA SER A 8 -28.36 20.50 -19.74
C SER A 8 -28.31 18.97 -19.94
N SER A 9 -27.37 18.29 -19.29
CA SER A 9 -27.16 16.83 -19.44
C SER A 9 -27.71 15.99 -18.29
N ALA A 10 -28.49 16.58 -17.38
CA ALA A 10 -29.22 15.81 -16.38
C ALA A 10 -30.37 15.03 -17.04
N VAL A 11 -30.39 13.71 -16.91
CA VAL A 11 -31.50 12.87 -17.37
C VAL A 11 -32.47 12.69 -16.20
N LEU A 12 -33.75 12.97 -16.41
CA LEU A 12 -34.77 12.76 -15.39
C LEU A 12 -35.25 11.30 -15.46
N VAL A 13 -34.88 10.52 -14.46
CA VAL A 13 -35.25 9.10 -14.32
C VAL A 13 -36.01 8.96 -13.01
N ASP A 14 -37.25 8.45 -13.08
CA ASP A 14 -38.08 8.22 -11.88
C ASP A 14 -38.21 9.45 -10.96
N ASN A 15 -38.47 10.63 -11.55
CA ASN A 15 -38.53 11.93 -10.86
C ASN A 15 -37.23 12.39 -10.17
N HIS A 16 -36.10 11.74 -10.44
CA HIS A 16 -34.78 12.11 -9.96
C HIS A 16 -33.85 12.52 -11.10
N HIS A 17 -33.04 13.56 -10.86
CA HIS A 17 -32.03 13.99 -11.82
C HIS A 17 -30.80 13.10 -11.70
N GLU A 18 -30.41 12.50 -12.81
CA GLU A 18 -29.23 11.65 -12.90
C GLU A 18 -28.21 12.24 -13.87
N TRP A 19 -26.94 12.21 -13.47
CA TRP A 19 -25.84 12.72 -14.28
C TRP A 19 -24.91 11.60 -14.71
N LYS A 20 -24.37 11.74 -15.92
CA LYS A 20 -23.42 10.78 -16.46
C LYS A 20 -22.08 10.87 -15.73
N VAL A 21 -21.73 9.77 -15.06
CA VAL A 21 -20.43 9.62 -14.41
C VAL A 21 -19.35 9.37 -15.47
N ASN A 22 -18.22 10.06 -15.33
CA ASN A 22 -17.01 9.81 -16.10
C ASN A 22 -16.20 8.69 -15.44
N LYS A 23 -15.81 8.88 -14.17
CA LYS A 23 -14.91 7.97 -13.46
C LYS A 23 -15.05 8.11 -11.95
N ILE A 24 -14.80 7.03 -11.22
CA ILE A 24 -14.64 7.03 -9.76
C ILE A 24 -13.16 7.17 -9.43
N LEU A 25 -12.83 8.16 -8.60
CA LEU A 25 -11.44 8.50 -8.25
C LEU A 25 -11.02 7.88 -6.92
N ASN A 26 -11.89 7.96 -5.92
CA ASN A 26 -11.59 7.51 -4.57
C ASN A 26 -12.81 6.91 -3.89
N ASN A 27 -12.60 6.19 -2.79
CA ASN A 27 -13.67 5.75 -1.92
C ASN A 27 -13.26 5.83 -0.45
N LYS A 28 -14.25 6.13 0.41
CA LYS A 28 -14.10 6.12 1.86
C LYS A 28 -15.25 5.34 2.50
N ALA A 29 -14.99 4.77 3.66
CA ALA A 29 -16.01 4.15 4.48
C ALA A 29 -16.19 5.00 5.75
N CYS A 30 -17.42 5.42 6.03
CA CYS A 30 -17.78 6.18 7.22
C CYS A 30 -19.02 5.53 7.83
N TYR A 31 -18.98 5.18 9.12
CA TYR A 31 -20.13 4.59 9.85
C TYR A 31 -20.80 3.43 9.09
N CYS A 32 -20.00 2.45 8.66
CA CYS A 32 -20.44 1.30 7.84
C CYS A 32 -21.06 1.64 6.47
N LYS A 33 -21.09 2.91 6.05
CA LYS A 33 -21.53 3.35 4.73
C LYS A 33 -20.33 3.64 3.83
N ARG A 34 -20.46 3.28 2.55
CA ARG A 34 -19.44 3.57 1.55
C ARG A 34 -19.83 4.81 0.76
N TYR A 35 -18.86 5.69 0.62
CA TYR A 35 -18.93 6.89 -0.20
C TYR A 35 -17.84 6.83 -1.26
N TYR A 36 -18.17 7.33 -2.44
CA TYR A 36 -17.32 7.29 -3.62
C TYR A 36 -17.16 8.69 -4.17
N LEU A 37 -15.93 9.08 -4.48
CA LEU A 37 -15.62 10.36 -5.08
C LEU A 37 -15.79 10.25 -6.59
N VAL A 38 -16.80 10.94 -7.11
CA VAL A 38 -17.27 10.83 -8.49
C VAL A 38 -16.78 11.99 -9.32
N LYS A 39 -16.19 11.68 -10.48
CA LYS A 39 -15.94 12.63 -11.56
C LYS A 39 -17.08 12.56 -12.56
N TRP A 40 -17.80 13.66 -12.69
CA TRP A 40 -18.86 13.84 -13.68
C TRP A 40 -18.27 14.13 -15.07
N LYS A 41 -18.97 13.80 -16.16
CA LYS A 41 -18.43 13.97 -17.53
C LYS A 41 -18.19 15.42 -17.93
N GLU A 42 -19.09 16.31 -17.56
CA GLU A 42 -19.09 17.71 -18.03
C GLU A 42 -18.56 18.68 -16.98
N PHE A 43 -18.09 18.16 -15.85
CA PHE A 43 -17.59 19.00 -14.76
C PHE A 43 -16.11 18.78 -14.53
N SER A 44 -15.43 19.89 -14.21
CA SER A 44 -14.03 19.90 -13.79
C SER A 44 -13.80 19.14 -12.49
N ILE A 45 -12.53 18.86 -12.21
CA ILE A 45 -12.06 18.17 -10.99
C ILE A 45 -12.41 18.96 -9.70
N GLU A 46 -12.71 20.25 -9.83
CA GLU A 46 -13.16 21.07 -8.71
C GLU A 46 -14.59 20.73 -8.24
N LYS A 47 -15.39 20.11 -9.11
CA LYS A 47 -16.79 19.73 -8.84
C LYS A 47 -16.95 18.25 -8.50
N LEU A 48 -15.88 17.60 -8.05
CA LEU A 48 -15.95 16.22 -7.56
C LEU A 48 -16.79 16.18 -6.29
N MET A 49 -17.74 15.25 -6.23
CA MET A 49 -18.61 15.08 -5.06
C MET A 49 -18.56 13.65 -4.52
N TRP A 50 -18.84 13.52 -3.22
CA TRP A 50 -18.92 12.25 -2.52
C TRP A 50 -20.34 11.69 -2.60
N GLU A 51 -20.52 10.68 -3.45
CA GLU A 51 -21.80 10.00 -3.62
C GLU A 51 -21.90 8.72 -2.82
N SER A 52 -23.11 8.38 -2.39
CA SER A 52 -23.37 7.13 -1.68
C SER A 52 -23.38 5.93 -2.64
N GLU A 53 -23.11 4.74 -2.13
CA GLU A 53 -23.23 3.49 -2.91
C GLU A 53 -24.62 3.31 -3.54
N LYS A 54 -25.67 3.84 -2.89
CA LYS A 54 -27.05 3.77 -3.39
C LYS A 54 -27.27 4.65 -4.62
N ASN A 55 -26.56 5.77 -4.74
CA ASN A 55 -26.69 6.70 -5.88
C ASN A 55 -25.93 6.18 -7.10
N LEU A 56 -24.99 5.25 -6.91
CA LEU A 56 -24.19 4.64 -7.98
C LEU A 56 -24.81 3.34 -8.53
N LYS A 57 -26.09 3.08 -8.26
CA LYS A 57 -26.81 1.91 -8.79
C LYS A 57 -26.83 1.87 -10.32
N ASN A 58 -26.82 3.01 -10.99
CA ASN A 58 -26.85 3.06 -12.46
C ASN A 58 -25.45 3.03 -13.09
N THR A 59 -24.38 3.05 -12.29
CA THR A 59 -22.99 3.10 -12.74
C THR A 59 -22.15 1.94 -12.16
N GLN A 60 -22.79 0.78 -12.02
CA GLN A 60 -22.19 -0.44 -11.45
C GLN A 60 -20.97 -0.91 -12.25
N GLU A 61 -20.94 -0.74 -13.56
CA GLU A 61 -19.80 -1.12 -14.39
C GLU A 61 -18.55 -0.30 -14.04
N THR A 62 -18.69 1.03 -13.95
CA THR A 62 -17.60 1.93 -13.53
C THR A 62 -17.11 1.60 -12.13
N LEU A 63 -18.04 1.28 -11.22
CA LEU A 63 -17.74 0.89 -9.85
C LEU A 63 -16.96 -0.43 -9.78
N LYS A 64 -17.39 -1.46 -10.51
CA LYS A 64 -16.70 -2.75 -10.60
C LYS A 64 -15.28 -2.58 -11.13
N ASN A 65 -15.11 -1.79 -12.19
CA ASN A 65 -13.81 -1.50 -12.78
C ASN A 65 -12.88 -0.78 -11.80
N TYR A 66 -13.39 0.19 -11.04
CA TYR A 66 -12.64 0.87 -9.99
C TYR A 66 -12.20 -0.10 -8.88
N LEU A 67 -13.12 -0.92 -8.37
CA LEU A 67 -12.84 -1.87 -7.30
C LEU A 67 -11.81 -2.93 -7.72
N LYS A 68 -11.90 -3.44 -8.96
CA LYS A 68 -10.93 -4.40 -9.52
C LYS A 68 -9.52 -3.79 -9.57
N LYS A 69 -9.39 -2.56 -10.09
CA LYS A 69 -8.11 -1.84 -10.13
C LYS A 69 -7.53 -1.64 -8.73
N ARG A 70 -8.37 -1.25 -7.77
CA ARG A 70 -7.95 -1.02 -6.37
C ARG A 70 -7.51 -2.30 -5.66
N GLN A 71 -8.18 -3.43 -5.89
CA GLN A 71 -7.76 -4.72 -5.35
C GLN A 71 -6.40 -5.16 -5.89
N ASN A 72 -6.15 -4.97 -7.19
CA ASN A 72 -4.87 -5.31 -7.81
C ASN A 72 -3.71 -4.49 -7.22
N TYR A 73 -3.90 -3.18 -7.04
CA TYR A 73 -2.91 -2.30 -6.39
C TYR A 73 -2.52 -2.79 -4.98
N LYS A 74 -3.49 -3.29 -4.19
CA LYS A 74 -3.19 -3.86 -2.87
C LYS A 74 -2.39 -5.16 -2.95
N LYS A 75 -2.69 -6.03 -3.93
CA LYS A 75 -2.00 -7.32 -4.10
C LYS A 75 -0.54 -7.14 -4.51
N THR A 76 -0.26 -6.26 -5.47
CA THR A 76 1.11 -6.01 -5.95
C THR A 76 1.98 -5.39 -4.87
N ASN A 77 1.44 -4.48 -4.07
CA ASN A 77 2.19 -3.81 -3.00
C ASN A 77 2.35 -4.68 -1.74
N LYS A 78 1.50 -5.69 -1.51
CA LYS A 78 1.68 -6.60 -0.36
C LYS A 78 2.90 -7.52 -0.53
N SER A 79 3.31 -7.78 -1.77
CA SER A 79 4.49 -8.60 -2.11
C SER A 79 5.81 -7.90 -1.77
N THR A 80 5.88 -6.57 -1.91
CA THR A 80 7.13 -5.82 -1.70
C THR A 80 7.52 -5.65 -0.23
N TYR A 81 6.55 -5.62 0.69
CA TYR A 81 6.84 -5.62 2.14
C TYR A 81 7.34 -6.98 2.63
N ARG A 82 6.75 -8.09 2.15
CA ARG A 82 7.14 -9.46 2.54
C ARG A 82 8.57 -9.83 2.13
N LYS A 83 9.13 -9.16 1.12
CA LYS A 83 10.53 -9.31 0.72
C LYS A 83 11.48 -8.62 1.70
N LYS A 84 11.11 -7.48 2.28
CA LYS A 84 12.00 -6.67 3.13
C LYS A 84 12.32 -7.32 4.48
N ASP A 85 11.40 -8.12 5.01
CA ASP A 85 11.61 -8.84 6.27
C ASP A 85 12.57 -10.04 6.10
N LYS A 86 12.58 -10.65 4.91
CA LYS A 86 13.47 -11.80 4.62
C LYS A 86 14.94 -11.39 4.55
N TYR A 87 15.24 -10.22 3.98
CA TYR A 87 16.62 -9.71 3.94
C TYR A 87 17.15 -9.23 5.29
N LYS A 88 16.29 -8.92 6.28
CA LYS A 88 16.74 -8.52 7.63
C LYS A 88 17.12 -9.72 8.50
N GLN A 89 16.43 -10.85 8.36
CA GLN A 89 16.80 -12.08 9.07
C GLN A 89 18.12 -12.69 8.55
N ASP A 90 18.38 -12.59 7.23
CA ASP A 90 19.61 -13.13 6.64
C ASP A 90 20.84 -12.21 6.87
N LEU A 91 20.63 -10.90 7.13
CA LEU A 91 21.72 -9.95 7.41
C LEU A 91 22.14 -9.91 8.89
N GLU A 92 21.25 -10.19 9.85
CA GLU A 92 21.61 -10.24 11.28
C GLU A 92 22.34 -11.53 11.68
N VAL A 93 22.17 -12.64 10.95
CA VAL A 93 22.85 -13.91 11.25
C VAL A 93 24.31 -13.91 10.76
N ALA A 94 24.64 -13.13 9.73
CA ALA A 94 26.00 -13.04 9.21
C ALA A 94 26.93 -12.19 10.11
N ASP A 95 26.43 -11.12 10.72
CA ASP A 95 27.26 -10.20 11.55
C ASP A 95 27.44 -10.65 13.01
N MET A 96 26.72 -11.67 13.50
CA MET A 96 26.89 -12.18 14.87
C MET A 96 27.95 -13.29 14.98
N PHE A 97 28.29 -13.96 13.88
CA PHE A 97 29.17 -15.14 13.90
C PHE A 97 30.67 -14.82 13.73
N ASP A 98 31.04 -13.59 13.37
CA ASP A 98 32.43 -13.19 13.14
C ASP A 98 33.12 -12.60 14.38
N ILE A 99 32.41 -12.29 15.47
CA ILE A 99 33.00 -11.63 16.67
C ILE A 99 33.44 -12.64 17.74
N THR A 100 32.80 -13.82 17.83
CA THR A 100 33.06 -14.79 18.91
C THR A 100 34.18 -15.79 18.63
N THR A 101 34.67 -15.88 17.40
CA THR A 101 35.63 -16.94 17.02
C THR A 101 37.10 -16.51 17.18
N ASP A 102 37.40 -15.22 17.22
CA ASP A 102 38.80 -14.73 17.31
C ASP A 102 39.36 -14.60 18.74
N ARG A 103 38.53 -14.70 19.79
CA ARG A 103 39.00 -14.46 21.17
C ARG A 103 39.56 -15.70 21.88
N THR A 104 39.33 -16.91 21.37
CA THR A 104 39.72 -18.16 22.07
C THR A 104 41.02 -18.78 21.57
N ILE A 105 41.61 -18.30 20.47
CA ILE A 105 42.79 -18.94 19.84
C ILE A 105 44.12 -18.22 20.18
N MET A 106 44.11 -17.00 20.72
CA MET A 106 45.35 -16.23 20.99
C MET A 106 45.99 -16.41 22.38
N GLU A 107 45.36 -17.11 23.33
CA GLU A 107 45.91 -17.26 24.70
C GLU A 107 46.69 -18.56 24.95
N ASN A 108 46.81 -19.48 23.97
CA ASN A 108 47.38 -20.82 24.21
C ASN A 108 48.79 -21.03 23.63
N THR A 109 49.51 -19.97 23.24
CA THR A 109 50.83 -20.08 22.58
C THR A 109 51.95 -19.25 23.22
N ILE A 110 51.94 -19.10 24.55
CA ILE A 110 53.03 -18.53 25.37
C ILE A 110 52.93 -19.31 26.70
N THR A 111 53.81 -20.20 27.18
CA THR A 111 55.28 -20.34 27.16
C THR A 111 55.62 -21.74 27.72
N GLU A 112 56.22 -22.64 26.95
CA GLU A 112 57.03 -23.76 27.46
C GLU A 112 58.23 -24.00 26.52
N LYS A 113 59.18 -23.08 26.57
CA LYS A 113 60.59 -23.33 26.22
C LYS A 113 61.41 -22.89 27.42
N ASP A 114 61.65 -23.81 28.34
CA ASP A 114 62.88 -23.94 29.14
C ASP A 114 62.73 -25.10 30.13
N ILE A 115 62.86 -26.33 29.62
CA ILE A 115 63.42 -27.44 30.41
C ILE A 115 64.51 -28.06 29.54
N THR A 116 65.68 -27.42 29.56
CA THR A 116 66.93 -28.01 29.09
C THR A 116 67.62 -28.70 30.27
N ASP A 117 67.72 -30.03 30.15
CA ASP A 117 68.87 -30.88 30.45
C ASP A 117 69.81 -30.57 31.62
N LYS A 118 69.87 -31.54 32.56
CA LYS A 118 71.06 -32.29 33.08
C LYS A 118 70.71 -32.78 34.49
N LYS A 119 70.39 -34.05 34.74
CA LYS A 119 71.15 -35.31 34.63
C LYS A 119 72.48 -35.30 35.41
N VAL A 120 72.50 -36.24 36.37
CA VAL A 120 73.58 -36.77 37.24
C VAL A 120 73.73 -36.07 38.58
#